data_AF-A0AAV2MI72-F1
#
_entry.id   AF-A0AAV2MI72-F1
#
_cell.length_a   1.000
_cell.length_b   1.000
_cell.length_c   1.000
_cell.angle_alpha   90.00
_cell.angle_beta   90.00
_cell.angle_gamma   90.00
#
_symmetry.space_group_name_H-M   'P 1'
#
loop_
_entity.id
_entity.type
_entity.pdbx_description
1 polymer ?
#
loop_
_entity_poly.entity_id
_entity_poly.type
_entity_poly.pdbx_seq_one_letter_code
_entity_poly.pdbx_strand_id
1 'polypeptide(L)'
;MCRLFLAGMHFNENVKREQASSKGQPLFKVSYPKYKKGKPTAKPVKTKPTFGYVSELMHLVFTEVFSEPAPFIEQLKTVPVPADLSSQFERVPKGDVVAAHVARFSRGAAEADQRVESQRTGRQDLGTPGVS
;
A
#
# COMPACT_ATOMS: atom_id res chain seq x y z
N MET A 1 21.52 -4.82 17.67
CA MET A 1 21.87 -3.39 17.74
C MET A 1 21.80 -2.65 16.40
N CYS A 2 22.29 -3.18 15.28
CA CYS A 2 22.33 -2.43 13.99
C CYS A 2 20.97 -1.89 13.48
N ARG A 3 19.88 -2.64 13.69
CA ARG A 3 18.53 -2.24 13.23
C ARG A 3 18.00 -0.96 13.91
N LEU A 4 18.38 -0.71 15.17
CA LEU A 4 17.95 0.48 15.92
C LEU A 4 18.64 1.75 15.38
N PHE A 5 19.94 1.67 15.10
CA PHE A 5 20.68 2.78 14.51
C PHE A 5 20.20 3.12 13.10
N LEU A 6 19.93 2.10 12.28
CA LEU A 6 19.33 2.29 10.95
C LEU A 6 17.95 2.96 11.04
N ALA A 7 17.12 2.56 12.01
CA ALA A 7 15.83 3.20 12.24
C ALA A 7 15.99 4.67 12.67
N GLY A 8 16.97 4.98 13.51
CA GLY A 8 17.30 6.34 13.92
C GLY A 8 17.75 7.22 12.75
N MET A 9 18.67 6.75 11.91
CA MET A 9 19.10 7.47 10.71
C MET A 9 17.95 7.70 9.72
N HIS A 10 17.15 6.65 9.47
CA HIS A 10 15.96 6.77 8.63
C HIS A 10 14.97 7.80 9.18
N PHE A 11 14.72 7.79 10.49
CA PHE A 11 13.86 8.77 11.14
C PHE A 11 14.41 10.20 11.00
N ASN A 12 15.69 10.40 11.28
CA ASN A 12 16.34 11.71 11.21
C ASN A 12 16.22 12.33 9.81
N GLU A 13 16.47 11.54 8.77
CA GLU A 13 16.33 11.97 7.39
C GLU A 13 14.86 12.29 7.03
N ASN A 14 13.91 11.49 7.54
CA ASN A 14 12.52 11.50 7.05
C ASN A 14 11.50 12.20 7.97
N VAL A 15 11.89 12.71 9.13
CA VAL A 15 10.96 13.34 10.10
C VAL A 15 10.40 14.67 9.58
N LYS A 16 11.24 15.47 8.91
CA LYS A 16 10.91 16.81 8.39
C LYS A 16 10.33 16.80 6.97
N ARG A 17 9.91 15.65 6.44
CA ARG A 17 9.34 15.56 5.09
C ARG A 17 8.15 16.50 4.91
N GLU A 18 8.24 17.31 3.86
CA GLU A 18 7.24 18.28 3.45
C GLU A 18 5.99 17.60 2.88
N GLN A 19 4.93 18.40 2.73
CA GLN A 19 3.72 17.96 2.05
C GLN A 19 3.98 17.82 0.54
N ALA A 20 3.59 16.69 -0.03
CA ALA A 20 3.66 16.47 -1.47
C ALA A 20 2.71 17.41 -2.21
N SER A 21 3.14 17.95 -3.33
CA SER A 21 2.33 18.75 -4.23
C SER A 21 2.34 18.16 -5.65
N SER A 22 1.26 18.38 -6.41
CA SER A 22 1.18 18.05 -7.84
C SER A 22 0.69 19.30 -8.56
N LYS A 23 1.46 19.75 -9.56
CA LYS A 23 1.21 21.00 -10.30
C LYS A 23 0.99 22.21 -9.36
N GLY A 24 1.76 22.28 -8.27
CA GLY A 24 1.67 23.35 -7.26
C GLY A 24 0.54 23.21 -6.25
N GLN A 25 -0.33 22.21 -6.36
CA GLN A 25 -1.44 21.98 -5.41
C GLN A 25 -1.07 20.92 -4.36
N PRO A 26 -1.28 21.18 -3.06
CA PRO A 26 -0.98 20.25 -1.98
C PRO A 26 -1.86 19.00 -2.04
N LEU A 27 -1.26 17.81 -1.90
CA LEU A 27 -1.98 16.55 -1.91
C LEU A 27 -2.55 16.22 -0.53
N PHE A 28 -3.81 15.77 -0.53
CA PHE A 28 -4.49 15.26 0.65
C PHE A 28 -5.05 13.86 0.37
N LYS A 29 -4.94 12.99 1.38
CA LYS A 29 -5.60 11.69 1.40
C LYS A 29 -6.85 11.80 2.26
N VAL A 30 -8.00 11.48 1.69
CA VAL A 30 -9.25 11.36 2.43
C VAL A 30 -9.29 10.00 3.11
N SER A 31 -9.59 9.98 4.40
CA SER A 31 -9.78 8.78 5.20
C SER A 31 -11.16 8.81 5.87
N TYR A 32 -11.76 7.64 6.07
CA TYR A 32 -13.04 7.48 6.77
C TYR A 32 -12.83 6.62 8.02
N PRO A 33 -12.38 7.21 9.14
CA PRO A 33 -12.15 6.45 10.36
C PRO A 33 -13.48 5.89 10.90
N LYS A 34 -13.49 4.61 11.29
CA LYS A 34 -14.69 3.93 11.79
C LYS A 34 -15.36 4.68 12.96
N TYR A 35 -14.57 5.25 13.87
CA TYR A 35 -15.07 6.00 15.03
C TYR A 35 -15.82 7.30 14.66
N LYS A 36 -15.61 7.84 13.44
CA LYS A 36 -16.27 9.05 12.97
C LYS A 36 -17.62 8.79 12.29
N LYS A 37 -18.14 7.55 12.34
CA LYS A 37 -19.45 7.17 11.80
C LYS A 37 -19.68 7.67 10.36
N GLY A 38 -18.67 7.47 9.50
CA GLY A 38 -18.74 7.86 8.08
C GLY A 38 -18.32 9.30 7.77
N LYS A 39 -17.96 10.14 8.76
CA LYS A 39 -17.43 11.49 8.47
C LYS A 39 -15.98 11.41 7.96
N PRO A 40 -15.65 12.06 6.82
CA PRO A 40 -14.31 12.05 6.26
C PRO A 40 -13.31 12.84 7.10
N THR A 41 -12.02 12.56 6.91
CA THR A 41 -10.91 13.37 7.42
C THR A 41 -9.81 13.42 6.37
N ALA A 42 -9.41 14.64 6.00
CA ALA A 42 -8.28 14.87 5.12
C ALA A 42 -6.97 14.81 5.92
N LYS A 43 -5.96 14.13 5.37
CA LYS A 43 -4.60 14.09 5.93
C LYS A 43 -3.60 14.53 4.85
N PRO A 44 -2.64 15.42 5.17
CA PRO A 44 -1.57 15.79 4.26
C PRO A 44 -0.82 14.54 3.78
N VAL A 45 -0.62 14.41 2.48
CA VAL A 45 0.28 13.38 1.93
C VAL A 45 1.68 13.93 1.99
N LYS A 46 2.57 13.30 2.75
CA LYS A 46 3.99 13.68 2.77
C LYS A 46 4.72 13.21 1.52
N THR A 47 5.81 13.86 1.17
CA THR A 47 6.74 13.40 0.13
C THR A 47 7.24 11.97 0.42
N LYS A 48 7.66 11.28 -0.64
CA LYS A 48 8.21 9.93 -0.52
C LYS A 48 9.44 9.95 0.39
N PRO A 49 9.64 8.91 1.22
CA PRO A 49 10.83 8.82 2.02
C PRO A 49 12.07 8.64 1.15
N THR A 50 13.19 9.15 1.65
CA THR A 50 14.51 9.02 1.05
C THR A 50 15.38 8.09 1.92
N PHE A 51 16.45 7.59 1.32
CA PHE A 51 17.38 6.62 1.92
C PHE A 51 18.83 7.06 1.73
N GLY A 52 19.09 8.37 1.72
CA GLY A 52 20.43 8.94 1.53
C GLY A 52 21.43 8.42 2.57
N TYR A 53 20.97 8.24 3.82
CA TYR A 53 21.77 7.64 4.89
C TYR A 53 22.38 6.28 4.53
N VAL A 54 21.74 5.49 3.66
CA VAL A 54 22.27 4.19 3.22
C VAL A 54 23.48 4.40 2.31
N SER A 55 23.36 5.32 1.35
CA SER A 55 24.45 5.63 0.42
C SER A 55 25.65 6.20 1.15
N GLU A 56 25.43 7.12 2.09
CA GLU A 56 26.50 7.70 2.92
C GLU A 56 27.18 6.65 3.80
N LEU A 57 26.39 5.75 4.42
CA LEU A 57 26.93 4.65 5.21
C LEU A 57 27.77 3.69 4.36
N MET A 58 27.29 3.34 3.17
CA MET A 58 28.02 2.45 2.26
C MET A 58 29.33 3.10 1.79
N HIS A 59 29.30 4.39 1.46
CA HIS A 59 30.50 5.14 1.11
C HIS A 59 31.51 5.11 2.27
N LEU A 60 31.10 5.49 3.48
CA LEU A 60 31.95 5.49 4.67
C LEU A 60 32.60 4.12 4.91
N VAL A 61 31.82 3.04 4.79
CA VAL A 61 32.32 1.68 4.99
C VAL A 61 33.39 1.32 3.95
N PHE A 62 33.17 1.65 2.67
CA PHE A 62 34.10 1.28 1.62
C PHE A 62 35.28 2.24 1.43
N THR A 63 35.22 3.47 1.96
CA THR A 63 36.33 4.42 1.87
C THR A 63 37.17 4.47 3.14
N GLU A 64 36.54 4.43 4.31
CA GLU A 64 37.25 4.66 5.58
C GLU A 64 37.49 3.37 6.38
N VAL A 65 36.62 2.37 6.25
CA VAL A 65 36.67 1.17 7.11
C VAL A 65 37.42 0.02 6.45
N PHE A 66 37.27 -0.16 5.15
CA PHE A 66 37.98 -1.20 4.40
C PHE A 66 39.14 -0.61 3.61
N SER A 67 40.38 -0.95 3.98
CA SER A 67 41.58 -0.55 3.25
C SER A 67 41.66 -1.17 1.85
N GLU A 68 41.04 -2.35 1.64
CA GLU A 68 40.93 -3.01 0.34
C GLU A 68 39.54 -3.68 0.21
N PRO A 69 38.58 -3.06 -0.49
CA PRO A 69 37.21 -3.60 -0.57
C PRO A 69 37.04 -4.72 -1.61
N ALA A 70 38.02 -4.93 -2.50
CA ALA A 70 37.93 -5.87 -3.61
C ALA A 70 37.64 -7.33 -3.17
N PRO A 71 38.31 -7.90 -2.16
CA PRO A 71 38.06 -9.28 -1.71
C PRO A 71 36.64 -9.48 -1.20
N PHE A 72 36.07 -8.47 -0.54
CA PHE A 72 34.70 -8.53 -0.03
C PHE A 72 33.68 -8.49 -1.17
N ILE A 73 33.91 -7.64 -2.18
CA ILE A 73 33.04 -7.55 -3.36
C ILE A 73 33.09 -8.87 -4.16
N GLU A 74 34.26 -9.48 -4.31
CA GLU A 74 34.41 -10.76 -4.98
C GLU A 74 33.67 -11.88 -4.24
N GLN A 75 33.79 -11.96 -2.91
CA GLN A 75 33.01 -12.90 -2.10
C GLN A 75 31.50 -12.66 -2.18
N LEU A 76 31.06 -11.40 -2.25
CA LEU A 76 29.63 -11.09 -2.39
C LEU A 76 29.06 -11.59 -3.72
N LYS A 77 29.85 -11.53 -4.79
CA LYS A 77 29.47 -12.05 -6.12
C LYS A 77 29.37 -13.58 -6.14
N THR A 78 30.02 -14.30 -5.23
CA THR A 78 29.91 -15.77 -5.16
C THR A 78 28.66 -16.23 -4.42
N VAL A 79 27.97 -15.34 -3.69
CA VAL A 79 26.71 -15.68 -3.01
C VAL A 79 25.62 -15.91 -4.07
N PRO A 80 25.07 -17.13 -4.17
CA PRO A 80 24.02 -17.41 -5.15
C PRO A 80 22.76 -16.64 -4.78
N VAL A 81 22.25 -15.84 -5.73
CA VAL A 81 20.95 -15.19 -5.57
C VAL A 81 19.88 -16.25 -5.82
N PRO A 82 19.06 -16.60 -4.81
CA PRO A 82 17.98 -17.56 -5.02
C PRO A 82 16.99 -17.01 -6.05
N ALA A 83 16.47 -17.87 -6.91
CA ALA A 83 15.39 -17.49 -7.82
C ALA A 83 14.18 -17.00 -7.03
N ASP A 84 13.44 -16.03 -7.58
CA ASP A 84 12.19 -15.57 -6.99
C ASP A 84 11.26 -16.77 -6.75
N LEU A 85 10.59 -16.80 -5.59
CA LEU A 85 9.64 -17.87 -5.27
C LEU A 85 8.56 -18.02 -6.35
N SER A 86 8.16 -16.92 -6.99
CA SER A 86 7.19 -16.90 -8.09
C SER A 86 7.67 -17.62 -9.36
N SER A 87 8.99 -17.77 -9.54
CA SER A 87 9.57 -18.47 -10.69
C SER A 87 9.32 -19.98 -10.64
N GLN A 88 8.92 -20.52 -9.48
CA GLN A 88 8.58 -21.93 -9.29
C GLN A 88 7.15 -22.26 -9.74
N PHE A 89 6.32 -21.25 -10.02
CA PHE A 89 4.91 -21.42 -10.36
C PHE A 89 4.66 -21.04 -11.83
N GLU A 90 3.71 -21.75 -12.45
CA GLU A 90 3.23 -21.40 -13.78
C GLU A 90 2.52 -20.05 -13.76
N ARG A 91 2.82 -19.20 -14.75
CA ARG A 91 2.19 -17.87 -14.85
C ARG A 91 0.86 -17.98 -15.57
N VAL A 92 -0.22 -17.76 -14.81
CA VAL A 92 -1.56 -17.61 -15.36
C VAL A 92 -1.61 -16.38 -16.28
N PRO A 93 -2.27 -16.46 -17.45
CA PRO A 93 -2.47 -15.31 -18.34
C PRO A 93 -3.15 -14.14 -17.61
N LYS A 94 -2.74 -12.91 -17.95
CA LYS A 94 -3.28 -11.70 -17.33
C LYS A 94 -4.81 -11.60 -17.43
N GLY A 95 -5.39 -12.05 -18.55
CA GLY A 95 -6.84 -12.04 -18.76
C GLY A 95 -7.60 -12.83 -17.70
N ASP A 96 -7.13 -14.05 -17.41
CA ASP A 96 -7.78 -14.95 -16.46
C ASP A 96 -7.65 -14.44 -15.02
N VAL A 97 -6.49 -13.87 -14.67
CA VAL A 97 -6.27 -13.23 -13.36
C VAL A 97 -7.23 -12.05 -13.17
N VAL A 98 -7.45 -11.23 -14.21
CA VAL A 98 -8.39 -10.11 -14.16
C VAL A 98 -9.84 -10.60 -14.06
N ALA A 99 -10.24 -11.61 -14.86
CA ALA A 99 -11.58 -12.18 -14.81
C ALA A 99 -11.89 -12.77 -13.42
N ALA A 100 -10.98 -13.54 -12.85
CA ALA A 100 -11.10 -14.10 -11.49
C ALA A 100 -11.20 -13.00 -10.42
N HIS A 101 -10.42 -11.91 -10.56
CA HIS A 101 -10.51 -10.77 -9.67
C HIS A 101 -11.89 -10.11 -9.72
N VAL A 102 -12.39 -9.79 -10.93
CA VAL A 102 -13.71 -9.17 -11.11
C VAL A 102 -14.81 -10.07 -10.54
N ALA A 103 -14.81 -11.37 -10.87
CA ALA A 103 -15.80 -12.32 -10.38
C ALA A 103 -15.82 -12.46 -8.85
N ARG A 104 -14.65 -12.40 -8.20
CA ARG A 104 -14.54 -12.44 -6.73
C ARG A 104 -15.22 -11.24 -6.08
N PHE A 105 -15.03 -10.05 -6.65
CA PHE A 105 -15.49 -8.80 -6.03
C PHE A 105 -16.89 -8.36 -6.47
N SER A 106 -17.42 -8.89 -7.58
CA SER A 106 -18.81 -8.65 -7.99
C SER A 106 -19.83 -9.39 -7.13
N ARG A 107 -19.46 -10.53 -6.50
CA ARG A 107 -20.37 -11.29 -5.62
C ARG A 107 -20.85 -10.48 -4.41
N GLY A 108 -19.98 -9.68 -3.79
CA GLY A 108 -20.36 -8.83 -2.65
C GLY A 108 -21.29 -7.66 -3.02
N ALA A 109 -21.30 -7.23 -4.30
CA ALA A 109 -22.21 -6.20 -4.78
C ALA A 109 -23.62 -6.76 -5.04
N ALA A 110 -23.71 -7.98 -5.60
CA ALA A 110 -25.00 -8.62 -5.88
C ALA A 110 -25.76 -9.03 -4.60
N GLU A 111 -25.07 -9.50 -3.56
CA GLU A 111 -25.69 -9.85 -2.28
C GLU A 111 -26.17 -8.60 -1.49
N ALA A 112 -25.48 -7.47 -1.62
CA ALA A 112 -25.91 -6.20 -1.03
C ALA A 112 -27.16 -5.65 -1.73
N ASP A 113 -27.25 -5.79 -3.05
CA ASP A 113 -28.38 -5.31 -3.85
C ASP A 113 -29.64 -6.17 -3.64
N GLN A 114 -29.51 -7.50 -3.57
CA GLN A 114 -30.63 -8.40 -3.25
C GLN A 114 -31.22 -8.16 -1.86
N ARG A 115 -30.39 -7.76 -0.88
CA ARG A 115 -30.85 -7.40 0.47
C ARG A 115 -31.61 -6.08 0.50
N VAL A 116 -31.27 -5.14 -0.38
CA VAL A 116 -31.97 -3.86 -0.54
C VAL A 116 -33.29 -4.06 -1.29
N GLU A 117 -33.32 -4.88 -2.34
CA GLU A 117 -34.53 -5.18 -3.11
C GLU A 117 -35.57 -5.93 -2.26
N SER A 118 -35.18 -6.96 -1.50
CA SER A 118 -36.08 -7.68 -0.58
C SER A 118 -36.69 -6.78 0.51
N GLN A 119 -35.99 -5.73 0.94
CA GLN A 119 -36.54 -4.75 1.89
C GLN A 119 -37.50 -3.75 1.23
N ARG A 120 -37.42 -3.59 -0.09
CA ARG A 120 -38.24 -2.67 -0.87
C ARG A 120 -39.55 -3.32 -1.32
N THR A 121 -39.53 -4.61 -1.66
CA THR A 121 -40.71 -5.37 -2.09
C THR A 121 -41.64 -5.68 -0.91
N GLY A 122 -41.13 -5.84 0.32
CA GLY A 122 -41.94 -6.11 1.51
C GLY A 122 -42.75 -4.93 2.07
N ARG A 123 -42.76 -3.77 1.39
CA ARG A 123 -43.40 -2.53 1.90
C ARG A 123 -44.58 -2.01 1.07
N GLN A 124 -44.99 -2.71 0.01
CA GLN A 124 -46.04 -2.23 -0.91
C GLN A 124 -47.43 -2.87 -0.72
N ASP A 125 -47.59 -3.87 0.15
CA ASP A 125 -48.87 -4.60 0.31
C ASP A 125 -49.74 -4.13 1.49
N LEU A 126 -50.04 -2.83 1.59
CA LEU A 126 -51.15 -2.37 2.43
C LEU A 126 -52.02 -1.37 1.66
N GLY A 127 -52.91 -1.95 0.84
CA GLY A 127 -54.03 -1.28 0.21
C GLY A 127 -55.07 -0.76 1.21
N THR A 128 -55.71 0.32 0.78
CA THR A 128 -56.67 1.23 1.43
C THR A 128 -57.97 0.60 1.97
N PRO A 129 -58.69 1.32 2.84
CA PRO A 129 -60.04 1.76 2.48
C PRO A 129 -60.20 3.28 2.73
N GLY A 130 -60.84 4.10 1.89
CA GLY A 130 -62.17 3.91 1.33
C GLY A 130 -63.20 4.40 2.34
N VAL A 131 -63.36 5.72 2.51
CA VAL A 131 -64.36 6.33 3.41
C VAL A 131 -65.28 7.21 2.58
N SER A 132 -66.57 6.85 2.59
CA SER A 132 -67.72 7.61 2.05
C SER A 132 -68.07 8.81 2.90
#